data_AF-A0A5K7ZQ55-F1
#
_entry.id   AF-A0A5K7ZQ55-F1
#
_cell.length_a   1.000
_cell.length_b   1.000
_cell.length_c   1.000
_cell.angle_alpha   90.00
_cell.angle_beta   90.00
_cell.angle_gamma   90.00
#
_symmetry.space_group_name_H-M   'P 1'
#
loop_
_entity.id
_entity.type
_entity.pdbx_description
1 polymer ?
#
loop_
_entity_poly.entity_id
_entity_poly.type
_entity_poly.pdbx_seq_one_letter_code
_entity_poly.pdbx_strand_id
1 'polypeptide(L)'
;MYTVKFYKGDYSKRQNDANQDKAVAYVEHHFNSFTATSNYAVVITGSNASTTSKNWGRWYAREVADHFGIPVGGDNGIKVGGFGGRGDGSIKHTDMPAVLLEPLFASNPQHAEIIRSESGQSALAQILVESIRRFFPDGGLIAFSVGHKYKDSSPHDRGAPLAGGGNEADFAEKVLGKAQALLLAADHPAEGRIVRVMQGDALLFEKRIDEDAVVTWSSGRDLLFIPE
;
A
#
# COMPACT_ATOMS: atom_id res chain seq x y z
N MET A 1 -8.29 -16.41 5.69
CA MET A 1 -8.04 -15.66 6.95
C MET A 1 -6.64 -15.07 6.91
N TYR A 2 -6.46 -13.82 7.32
CA TYR A 2 -5.15 -13.17 7.34
C TYR A 2 -4.48 -13.32 8.71
N THR A 3 -3.16 -13.50 8.70
CA THR A 3 -2.32 -13.24 9.87
C THR A 3 -1.28 -12.19 9.50
N VAL A 4 -0.77 -11.45 10.49
CA VAL A 4 0.18 -10.37 10.25
C VAL A 4 1.33 -10.47 11.24
N LYS A 5 2.56 -10.34 10.74
CA LYS A 5 3.76 -10.29 11.57
C LYS A 5 4.66 -9.12 11.14
N PHE A 6 5.15 -8.37 12.13
CA PHE A 6 6.16 -7.34 11.92
C PHE A 6 7.55 -7.94 12.02
N TYR A 7 8.34 -7.80 10.97
CA TYR A 7 9.72 -8.28 10.91
C TYR A 7 10.70 -7.13 11.18
N LYS A 8 11.73 -7.45 11.96
CA LYS A 8 12.70 -6.50 12.54
C LYS A 8 14.13 -7.00 12.30
N GLY A 9 15.10 -6.15 12.57
CA GLY A 9 16.52 -6.37 12.26
C GLY A 9 16.91 -5.77 10.91
N ASP A 10 18.13 -6.03 10.47
CA ASP A 10 18.61 -5.55 9.17
C ASP A 10 17.76 -6.07 8.00
N TYR A 11 17.75 -5.36 6.88
CA TYR A 11 16.83 -5.63 5.76
C TYR A 11 16.90 -7.08 5.25
N SER A 12 18.10 -7.66 5.10
CA SER A 12 18.22 -9.06 4.68
C SER A 12 17.66 -10.02 5.71
N LYS A 13 17.84 -9.74 7.01
CA LYS A 13 17.33 -10.59 8.09
C LYS A 13 15.81 -10.64 8.08
N ARG A 14 15.15 -9.47 8.06
CA ARG A 14 13.68 -9.40 8.07
C ARG A 14 13.03 -10.09 6.85
N GLN A 15 13.68 -10.03 5.69
CA GLN A 15 13.23 -10.72 4.47
C GLN A 15 13.43 -12.24 4.61
N ASN A 16 14.59 -12.69 5.08
CA ASN A 16 14.87 -14.11 5.28
C ASN A 16 13.93 -14.73 6.33
N ASP A 17 13.66 -14.02 7.43
CA ASP A 17 12.71 -14.47 8.46
C ASP A 17 11.29 -14.60 7.85
N ALA A 18 10.86 -13.65 6.99
CA ALA A 18 9.58 -13.73 6.31
C ALA A 18 9.48 -14.89 5.31
N ASN A 19 10.59 -15.21 4.63
CA ASN A 19 10.68 -16.39 3.76
C ASN A 19 10.55 -17.69 4.57
N GLN A 20 11.24 -17.79 5.70
CA GLN A 20 11.19 -18.95 6.60
C GLN A 20 9.78 -19.19 7.12
N ASP A 21 9.06 -18.12 7.47
CA ASP A 21 7.67 -18.17 7.91
C ASP A 21 6.67 -18.34 6.76
N LYS A 22 7.15 -18.38 5.50
CA LYS A 22 6.35 -18.56 4.28
C LYS A 22 5.23 -17.52 4.17
N ALA A 23 5.56 -16.26 4.42
CA ALA A 23 4.63 -15.17 4.18
C ALA A 23 4.14 -15.19 2.72
N VAL A 24 2.86 -14.89 2.49
CA VAL A 24 2.28 -14.84 1.14
C VAL A 24 2.57 -13.52 0.44
N ALA A 25 2.84 -12.47 1.22
CA ALA A 25 3.15 -11.14 0.74
C ALA A 25 4.09 -10.41 1.72
N TYR A 26 4.96 -9.56 1.20
CA TYR A 26 5.84 -8.71 1.98
C TYR A 26 5.63 -7.23 1.64
N VAL A 27 5.41 -6.42 2.66
CA VAL A 27 5.22 -4.96 2.56
C VAL A 27 6.29 -4.27 3.37
N GLU A 28 7.10 -3.45 2.71
CA GLU A 28 7.95 -2.48 3.38
C GLU A 28 7.37 -1.07 3.22
N HIS A 29 7.05 -0.41 4.32
CA HIS A 29 6.44 0.92 4.25
C HIS A 29 7.47 2.02 4.53
N HIS A 30 7.59 2.94 3.58
CA HIS A 30 8.34 4.19 3.65
C HIS A 30 7.44 5.39 3.39
N PHE A 31 7.97 6.60 3.56
CA PHE A 31 7.50 7.81 2.90
C PHE A 31 8.66 8.42 2.13
N ASN A 32 8.37 8.96 0.96
CA ASN A 32 9.40 9.54 0.13
C ASN A 32 9.95 10.85 0.74
N SER A 33 11.12 11.29 0.30
CA SER A 33 11.68 12.59 0.65
C SER A 33 12.64 13.03 -0.45
N PHE A 34 12.45 14.27 -0.92
CA PHE A 34 13.34 14.86 -1.94
C PHE A 34 13.31 16.40 -1.87
N THR A 35 12.27 17.03 -2.40
CA THR A 35 12.05 18.49 -2.32
C THR A 35 10.70 18.81 -1.67
N ALA A 36 10.51 20.07 -1.28
CA ALA A 36 9.24 20.55 -0.72
C ALA A 36 8.06 20.50 -1.71
N THR A 37 8.32 20.35 -3.01
CA THR A 37 7.33 20.34 -4.09
C THR A 37 7.13 18.97 -4.73
N SER A 38 7.87 17.95 -4.29
CA SER A 38 7.71 16.58 -4.80
C SER A 38 6.34 16.04 -4.39
N ASN A 39 5.59 15.50 -5.35
CA ASN A 39 4.14 15.33 -5.18
C ASN A 39 3.54 14.10 -5.91
N TYR A 40 4.17 12.93 -5.87
CA TYR A 40 3.60 11.74 -6.52
C TYR A 40 3.56 10.52 -5.60
N ALA A 41 2.71 9.56 -5.93
CA ALA A 41 2.70 8.23 -5.32
C ALA A 41 3.51 7.25 -6.17
N VAL A 42 4.35 6.42 -5.55
CA VAL A 42 5.11 5.36 -6.25
C VAL A 42 5.31 4.15 -5.34
N VAL A 43 5.48 2.99 -5.97
CA VAL A 43 5.92 1.76 -5.31
C VAL A 43 7.24 1.31 -5.91
N ILE A 44 8.19 0.97 -5.05
CA ILE A 44 9.45 0.36 -5.45
C ILE A 44 9.28 -1.16 -5.51
N THR A 45 9.77 -1.77 -6.60
CA THR A 45 9.81 -3.22 -6.77
C THR A 45 11.24 -3.67 -7.08
N GLY A 46 11.64 -4.87 -6.65
CA GLY A 46 12.94 -5.43 -7.02
C GLY A 46 13.06 -5.65 -8.54
N SER A 47 14.30 -5.68 -9.05
CA SER A 47 14.56 -5.98 -10.47
C SER A 47 14.03 -7.34 -10.91
N ASN A 48 13.99 -8.30 -9.98
CA ASN A 48 13.44 -9.65 -10.12
C ASN A 48 11.94 -9.75 -9.75
N ALA A 49 11.24 -8.62 -9.54
CA ALA A 49 9.86 -8.65 -9.06
C ALA A 49 8.92 -9.40 -10.01
N SER A 50 8.06 -10.23 -9.41
CA SER A 50 7.01 -10.97 -10.10
C SER A 50 6.00 -10.04 -10.76
N THR A 51 5.23 -10.57 -11.71
CA THR A 51 4.09 -9.86 -12.31
C THR A 51 3.08 -9.45 -11.23
N THR A 52 2.86 -10.30 -10.21
CA THR A 52 1.99 -9.98 -9.07
C THR A 52 2.48 -8.75 -8.32
N SER A 53 3.76 -8.69 -7.93
CA SER A 53 4.34 -7.50 -7.26
C SER A 53 4.18 -6.22 -8.08
N LYS A 54 4.44 -6.30 -9.39
CA LYS A 54 4.32 -5.13 -10.27
C LYS A 54 2.88 -4.67 -10.40
N ASN A 55 1.93 -5.59 -10.60
CA ASN A 55 0.52 -5.22 -10.72
C ASN A 55 -0.06 -4.72 -9.40
N TRP A 56 0.34 -5.34 -8.28
CA TRP A 56 -0.02 -4.90 -6.94
C TRP A 56 0.48 -3.48 -6.67
N GLY A 57 1.75 -3.21 -6.93
CA GLY A 57 2.33 -1.88 -6.74
C GLY A 57 1.69 -0.80 -7.65
N ARG A 58 1.38 -1.13 -8.92
CA ARG A 58 0.67 -0.22 -9.83
C ARG A 58 -0.71 0.14 -9.31
N TRP A 59 -1.45 -0.85 -8.83
CA TRP A 59 -2.78 -0.64 -8.29
C TRP A 59 -2.70 0.26 -7.05
N TYR A 60 -1.86 -0.11 -6.07
CA TYR A 60 -1.69 0.67 -4.84
C TYR A 60 -1.30 2.13 -5.12
N ALA A 61 -0.30 2.36 -5.99
CA ALA A 61 0.15 3.71 -6.32
C ALA A 61 -0.94 4.56 -6.99
N ARG A 62 -1.79 3.95 -7.83
CA ARG A 62 -2.93 4.63 -8.46
C ARG A 62 -4.01 4.99 -7.46
N GLU A 63 -4.39 4.06 -6.59
CA GLU A 63 -5.44 4.34 -5.59
C GLU A 63 -5.00 5.43 -4.60
N VAL A 64 -3.73 5.44 -4.19
CA VAL A 64 -3.17 6.55 -3.39
C VAL A 64 -3.22 7.87 -4.18
N ALA A 65 -2.78 7.84 -5.44
CA ALA A 65 -2.80 9.01 -6.31
C ALA A 65 -4.20 9.60 -6.48
N ASP A 66 -5.17 8.75 -6.79
CA ASP A 66 -6.57 9.14 -6.99
C ASP A 66 -7.20 9.64 -5.68
N HIS A 67 -6.97 8.96 -4.56
CA HIS A 67 -7.54 9.33 -3.26
C HIS A 67 -7.04 10.70 -2.78
N PHE A 68 -5.76 11.00 -2.94
CA PHE A 68 -5.16 12.26 -2.47
C PHE A 68 -5.07 13.34 -3.56
N GLY A 69 -5.54 13.06 -4.77
CA GLY A 69 -5.49 14.01 -5.89
C GLY A 69 -4.07 14.38 -6.33
N ILE A 70 -3.15 13.40 -6.33
CA ILE A 70 -1.74 13.60 -6.68
C ILE A 70 -1.34 12.75 -7.90
N PRO A 71 -0.32 13.13 -8.67
CA PRO A 71 0.19 12.32 -9.77
C PRO A 71 0.68 10.92 -9.39
N VAL A 72 0.57 9.99 -10.33
CA VAL A 72 1.23 8.68 -10.29
C VAL A 72 2.68 8.82 -10.77
N GLY A 73 3.65 8.38 -9.97
CA GLY A 73 5.07 8.43 -10.28
C GLY A 73 5.61 7.19 -10.99
N GLY A 74 6.89 7.24 -11.39
CA GLY A 74 7.57 6.11 -12.04
C GLY A 74 6.96 5.69 -13.38
N ASP A 75 7.17 4.44 -13.77
CA ASP A 75 6.47 3.80 -14.88
C ASP A 75 5.12 3.29 -14.37
N ASN A 76 4.09 4.12 -14.52
CA ASN A 76 2.70 3.80 -14.16
C ASN A 76 2.51 3.39 -12.68
N GLY A 77 3.27 3.98 -11.77
CA GLY A 77 3.24 3.71 -10.34
C GLY A 77 4.39 2.85 -9.84
N ILE A 78 5.22 2.31 -10.75
CA ILE A 78 6.36 1.45 -10.39
C ILE A 78 7.68 2.15 -10.65
N LYS A 79 8.57 2.04 -9.69
CA LYS A 79 10.00 2.32 -9.89
C LYS A 79 10.79 1.07 -9.53
N VAL A 80 11.50 0.52 -10.50
CA VAL A 80 12.27 -0.70 -10.28
C VAL A 80 13.57 -0.34 -9.55
N GLY A 81 13.76 -0.92 -8.37
CA GLY A 81 15.06 -0.98 -7.70
C GLY A 81 15.97 -1.89 -8.51
N GLY A 82 16.97 -1.32 -9.19
CA GLY A 82 18.00 -2.09 -9.90
C GLY A 82 19.09 -2.61 -8.96
N PHE A 83 20.07 -3.36 -9.49
CA PHE A 83 21.31 -3.70 -8.79
C PHE A 83 22.03 -2.40 -8.36
N GLY A 84 21.88 -2.01 -7.09
CA GLY A 84 22.36 -0.72 -6.55
C GLY A 84 21.38 0.46 -6.66
N GLY A 85 20.14 0.22 -7.09
CA GLY A 85 19.07 1.22 -7.12
C GLY A 85 18.44 1.47 -5.75
N ARG A 86 17.81 2.65 -5.60
CA ARG A 86 17.10 3.04 -4.38
C ARG A 86 16.02 2.00 -4.02
N GLY A 87 16.04 1.51 -2.78
CA GLY A 87 15.04 0.60 -2.24
C GLY A 87 15.21 -0.88 -2.59
N ASP A 88 16.18 -1.27 -3.43
CA ASP A 88 16.38 -2.69 -3.81
C ASP A 88 16.75 -3.57 -2.60
N GLY A 89 17.62 -3.06 -1.71
CA GLY A 89 18.05 -3.78 -0.51
C GLY A 89 16.92 -4.15 0.46
N SER A 90 15.80 -3.44 0.40
CA SER A 90 14.62 -3.63 1.23
C SER A 90 13.73 -4.82 0.84
N ILE A 91 13.84 -5.28 -0.41
CA ILE A 91 12.89 -6.27 -0.97
C ILE A 91 13.53 -7.34 -1.87
N LYS A 92 14.82 -7.25 -2.20
CA LYS A 92 15.46 -8.18 -3.17
C LYS A 92 15.63 -9.62 -2.68
N HIS A 93 15.55 -9.87 -1.38
CA HIS A 93 15.77 -11.18 -0.76
C HIS A 93 14.45 -11.91 -0.43
N THR A 94 13.30 -11.36 -0.78
CA THR A 94 12.00 -12.01 -0.53
C THR A 94 11.72 -13.12 -1.55
N ASP A 95 11.18 -14.25 -1.09
CA ASP A 95 10.73 -15.36 -1.94
C ASP A 95 9.27 -15.19 -2.40
N MET A 96 8.50 -14.36 -1.70
CA MET A 96 7.11 -14.05 -2.00
C MET A 96 6.98 -12.70 -2.76
N PRO A 97 5.82 -12.40 -3.35
CA PRO A 97 5.57 -11.06 -3.89
C PRO A 97 5.78 -9.97 -2.83
N ALA A 98 6.66 -9.03 -3.14
CA ALA A 98 7.02 -7.91 -2.27
C ALA A 98 6.79 -6.54 -2.94
N VAL A 99 6.47 -5.55 -2.11
CA VAL A 99 6.37 -4.13 -2.49
C VAL A 99 7.01 -3.25 -1.42
N LEU A 100 7.68 -2.18 -1.84
CA LEU A 100 8.11 -1.10 -0.96
C LEU A 100 7.30 0.15 -1.30
N LEU A 101 6.52 0.63 -0.33
CA LEU A 101 5.57 1.71 -0.52
C LEU A 101 6.25 3.07 -0.29
N GLU A 102 6.11 4.00 -1.24
CA GLU A 102 6.46 5.42 -1.08
C GLU A 102 5.23 6.29 -1.47
N PRO A 103 4.13 6.26 -0.69
CA PRO A 103 2.84 6.80 -1.11
C PRO A 103 2.77 8.34 -1.09
N LEU A 104 3.54 8.98 -0.20
CA LEU A 104 3.55 10.43 0.03
C LEU A 104 4.97 10.89 0.36
N PHE A 105 5.20 12.21 0.40
CA PHE A 105 6.52 12.82 0.61
C PHE A 105 6.59 13.48 1.99
N ALA A 106 7.44 12.99 2.89
CA ALA A 106 7.74 13.60 4.18
C ALA A 106 8.28 15.04 4.04
N SER A 107 9.00 15.32 2.94
CA SER A 107 9.55 16.65 2.64
C SER A 107 8.52 17.66 2.13
N ASN A 108 7.37 17.22 1.62
CA ASN A 108 6.32 18.10 1.10
C ASN A 108 5.36 18.47 2.25
N PRO A 109 5.18 19.77 2.58
CA PRO A 109 4.36 20.19 3.72
C PRO A 109 2.91 19.71 3.70
N GLN A 110 2.26 19.69 2.53
CA GLN A 110 0.87 19.22 2.40
C GLN A 110 0.80 17.71 2.63
N HIS A 111 1.73 16.96 2.05
CA HIS A 111 1.81 15.52 2.27
C HIS A 111 2.15 15.19 3.72
N ALA A 112 3.05 15.95 4.36
CA ALA A 112 3.41 15.76 5.75
C ALA A 112 2.24 16.04 6.70
N GLU A 113 1.34 16.96 6.36
CA GLU A 113 0.07 17.14 7.10
C GLU A 113 -0.82 15.89 6.99
N ILE A 114 -0.99 15.35 5.78
CA ILE A 114 -1.74 14.10 5.55
C ILE A 114 -1.12 12.96 6.34
N ILE A 115 0.20 12.75 6.26
CA ILE A 115 0.92 11.68 6.96
C ILE A 115 0.72 11.78 8.48
N ARG A 116 0.72 12.99 9.04
CA ARG A 116 0.55 13.20 10.49
C ARG A 116 -0.90 13.03 10.94
N SER A 117 -1.87 13.26 10.05
CA SER A 117 -3.30 13.19 10.37
C SER A 117 -3.79 11.75 10.58
N GLU A 118 -4.74 11.59 11.50
CA GLU A 118 -5.41 10.31 11.73
C GLU A 118 -6.20 9.83 10.49
N SER A 119 -6.83 10.75 9.77
CA SER A 119 -7.58 10.45 8.55
C SER A 119 -6.66 9.98 7.42
N GLY A 120 -5.55 10.66 7.19
CA GLY A 120 -4.56 10.27 6.18
C GLY A 120 -3.93 8.90 6.48
N GLN A 121 -3.57 8.65 7.74
CA GLN A 121 -3.05 7.33 8.16
C GLN A 121 -4.09 6.22 7.97
N SER A 122 -5.35 6.49 8.28
CA SER A 122 -6.44 5.52 8.13
C SER A 122 -6.76 5.25 6.66
N ALA A 123 -6.73 6.27 5.80
CA ALA A 123 -6.90 6.12 4.36
C ALA A 123 -5.77 5.29 3.72
N LEU A 124 -4.51 5.57 4.06
CA LEU A 124 -3.37 4.77 3.59
C LEU A 124 -3.47 3.31 4.03
N ALA A 125 -3.86 3.08 5.29
CA ALA A 125 -4.06 1.73 5.82
C ALA A 125 -5.18 0.98 5.08
N GLN A 126 -6.30 1.66 4.80
CA GLN A 126 -7.42 1.10 4.06
C GLN A 126 -7.02 0.70 2.63
N ILE A 127 -6.37 1.61 1.90
CA ILE A 127 -5.87 1.33 0.53
C ILE A 127 -4.89 0.16 0.55
N LEU A 128 -4.01 0.08 1.54
CA LEU A 128 -3.10 -1.05 1.70
C LEU A 128 -3.86 -2.37 1.91
N VAL A 129 -4.85 -2.39 2.80
CA VAL A 129 -5.66 -3.58 3.09
C VAL A 129 -6.43 -4.05 1.85
N GLU A 130 -7.07 -3.12 1.13
CA GLU A 130 -7.79 -3.42 -0.11
C GLU A 130 -6.84 -3.98 -1.17
N SER A 131 -5.63 -3.41 -1.30
CA SER A 131 -4.61 -3.93 -2.20
C SER A 131 -4.19 -5.36 -1.82
N ILE A 132 -4.02 -5.64 -0.53
CA ILE A 132 -3.64 -6.97 -0.05
C ILE A 132 -4.76 -7.97 -0.35
N ARG A 133 -6.01 -7.62 -0.05
CA ARG A 133 -7.17 -8.49 -0.31
C ARG A 133 -7.34 -8.80 -1.79
N ARG A 134 -7.15 -7.80 -2.65
CA ARG A 134 -7.24 -7.96 -4.10
C ARG A 134 -6.20 -8.92 -4.68
N PHE A 135 -4.96 -8.86 -4.17
CA PHE A 135 -3.84 -9.62 -4.74
C PHE A 135 -3.55 -10.94 -4.02
N PHE A 136 -4.08 -11.11 -2.80
CA PHE A 136 -3.93 -12.31 -1.97
C PHE A 136 -5.28 -12.70 -1.33
N PRO A 137 -6.30 -13.04 -2.14
CA PRO A 137 -7.68 -13.25 -1.68
C PRO A 137 -7.83 -14.43 -0.72
N ASP A 138 -6.98 -15.45 -0.84
CA ASP A 138 -7.03 -16.65 0.00
C ASP A 138 -6.55 -16.39 1.45
N GLY A 139 -6.03 -15.20 1.73
CA GLY A 139 -5.43 -14.87 3.02
C GLY A 139 -4.00 -15.39 3.15
N GLY A 140 -3.61 -15.70 4.38
CA GLY A 140 -2.26 -16.12 4.73
C GLY A 140 -1.48 -15.06 5.52
N LEU A 141 -0.20 -15.35 5.73
CA LEU A 141 0.67 -14.50 6.52
C LEU A 141 1.17 -13.30 5.70
N ILE A 142 0.82 -12.10 6.13
CA ILE A 142 1.33 -10.84 5.58
C ILE A 142 2.53 -10.39 6.41
N ALA A 143 3.68 -10.24 5.76
CA ALA A 143 4.90 -9.74 6.38
C ALA A 143 4.99 -8.23 6.27
N PHE A 144 4.96 -7.54 7.42
CA PHE A 144 5.14 -6.10 7.51
C PHE A 144 6.55 -5.73 7.95
N SER A 145 7.12 -4.73 7.30
CA SER A 145 8.41 -4.14 7.58
C SER A 145 8.28 -2.63 7.63
N VAL A 146 8.77 -2.01 8.70
CA VAL A 146 8.85 -0.55 8.82
C VAL A 146 10.20 -0.10 8.26
N GLY A 147 10.17 0.72 7.20
CA GLY A 147 11.36 1.33 6.63
C GLY A 147 12.15 2.10 7.67
N HIS A 148 13.48 2.05 7.60
CA HIS A 148 14.41 2.75 8.50
C HIS A 148 14.38 2.35 9.99
N LYS A 149 13.31 1.73 10.49
CA LYS A 149 13.17 1.34 11.91
C LYS A 149 13.67 -0.08 12.16
N TYR A 150 14.01 -0.35 13.41
CA TYR A 150 14.32 -1.68 13.95
C TYR A 150 15.55 -2.38 13.35
N LYS A 151 16.45 -1.66 12.67
CA LYS A 151 17.73 -2.21 12.23
C LYS A 151 18.66 -2.41 13.42
N ASP A 152 19.32 -3.56 13.47
CA ASP A 152 20.33 -3.84 14.50
C ASP A 152 21.59 -3.00 14.23
N SER A 153 21.96 -2.86 12.95
CA SER A 153 23.10 -2.04 12.52
C SER A 153 22.90 -0.53 12.70
N SER A 154 21.66 -0.07 12.84
CA SER A 154 21.33 1.36 12.97
C SER A 154 20.03 1.55 13.77
N PRO A 155 20.08 1.33 15.10
CA PRO A 155 18.88 1.28 15.95
C PRO A 155 18.17 2.64 16.10
N HIS A 156 18.89 3.74 15.82
CA HIS A 156 18.37 5.10 15.90
C HIS A 156 17.91 5.67 14.55
N ASP A 157 18.03 4.92 13.45
CA ASP A 157 17.48 5.37 12.17
C ASP A 157 15.94 5.47 12.24
N ARG A 158 15.41 6.60 11.76
CA ARG A 158 13.98 6.92 11.74
C ARG A 158 13.52 7.43 10.37
N GLY A 159 14.39 7.36 9.36
CA GLY A 159 14.11 7.87 8.02
C GLY A 159 14.10 9.39 7.98
N ALA A 160 13.41 9.95 6.98
CA ALA A 160 13.38 11.39 6.80
C ALA A 160 12.56 12.10 7.88
N PRO A 161 12.97 13.29 8.34
CA PRO A 161 12.11 14.16 9.14
C PRO A 161 10.94 14.66 8.29
N LEU A 162 9.76 14.75 8.89
CA LEU A 162 8.59 15.34 8.23
C LEU A 162 8.63 16.87 8.34
N ALA A 163 8.15 17.54 7.30
CA ALA A 163 7.76 18.94 7.41
C ALA A 163 6.71 19.10 8.53
N GLY A 164 7.00 19.96 9.51
CA GLY A 164 6.15 20.15 10.69
C GLY A 164 6.40 19.18 11.85
N GLY A 165 7.37 18.27 11.76
CA GLY A 165 7.89 17.49 12.88
C GLY A 165 7.49 16.01 12.91
N GLY A 166 8.30 15.22 13.62
CA GLY A 166 8.27 13.75 13.62
C GLY A 166 9.10 13.16 12.48
N ASN A 167 9.14 11.83 12.40
CA ASN A 167 9.95 11.10 11.42
C ASN A 167 9.12 10.07 10.66
N GLU A 168 9.52 9.83 9.41
CA GLU A 168 8.88 8.91 8.46
C GLU A 168 8.55 7.55 9.09
N ALA A 169 9.54 6.92 9.73
CA ALA A 169 9.40 5.57 10.24
C ALA A 169 8.31 5.44 11.32
N ASP A 170 8.10 6.49 12.12
CA ASP A 170 7.09 6.47 13.20
C ASP A 170 5.68 6.54 12.63
N PHE A 171 5.47 7.28 11.53
CA PHE A 171 4.16 7.34 10.87
C PHE A 171 3.92 6.13 9.98
N ALA A 172 4.96 5.58 9.33
CA ALA A 172 4.85 4.34 8.56
C ALA A 172 4.41 3.17 9.47
N GLU A 173 4.95 3.09 10.68
CA GLU A 173 4.50 2.11 11.69
C GLU A 173 3.03 2.31 12.09
N LYS A 174 2.57 3.55 12.29
CA LYS A 174 1.15 3.82 12.59
C LYS A 174 0.22 3.34 11.48
N VAL A 175 0.58 3.60 10.22
CA VAL A 175 -0.19 3.12 9.05
C VAL A 175 -0.24 1.59 9.05
N LEU A 176 0.91 0.92 9.22
CA LEU A 176 0.98 -0.53 9.26
C LEU A 176 0.22 -1.13 10.45
N GLY A 177 0.22 -0.48 11.61
CA GLY A 177 -0.57 -0.89 12.77
C GLY A 177 -2.07 -0.83 12.52
N LYS A 178 -2.55 0.23 11.84
CA LYS A 178 -3.95 0.34 11.41
C LYS A 178 -4.29 -0.74 10.36
N ALA A 179 -3.41 -0.97 9.39
CA ALA A 179 -3.60 -2.00 8.37
C ALA A 179 -3.64 -3.40 8.99
N GLN A 180 -2.79 -3.68 9.99
CA GLN A 180 -2.82 -4.92 10.75
C GLN A 180 -4.18 -5.11 11.42
N ALA A 181 -4.69 -4.10 12.13
CA ALA A 181 -5.98 -4.18 12.80
C ALA A 181 -7.11 -4.50 11.81
N LEU A 182 -7.11 -3.87 10.63
CA LEU A 182 -8.09 -4.11 9.57
C LEU A 182 -8.00 -5.51 8.93
N LEU A 183 -6.78 -6.06 8.78
CA LEU A 183 -6.58 -7.42 8.27
C LEU A 183 -7.00 -8.47 9.29
N LEU A 184 -6.73 -8.24 10.58
CA LEU A 184 -7.06 -9.18 11.66
C LEU A 184 -8.53 -9.12 12.09
N ALA A 185 -9.20 -7.98 11.94
CA ALA A 185 -10.62 -7.84 12.21
C ALA A 185 -11.50 -8.54 11.14
N ALA A 186 -10.91 -8.98 10.03
CA ALA A 186 -11.60 -9.65 8.95
C ALA A 186 -11.90 -11.13 9.28
N ASP A 187 -12.82 -11.34 10.22
CA ASP A 187 -13.62 -12.58 10.35
C ASP A 187 -15.01 -12.40 9.72
N HIS A 188 -15.22 -11.31 8.98
CA HIS A 188 -16.48 -11.02 8.31
C HIS A 188 -16.40 -11.44 6.84
N PRO A 189 -17.36 -12.23 6.32
CA PRO A 189 -17.52 -12.35 4.87
C PRO A 189 -17.62 -10.93 4.31
N ALA A 190 -16.94 -10.66 3.19
CA ALA A 190 -16.94 -9.36 2.54
C ALA A 190 -18.40 -8.86 2.49
N GLU A 191 -18.72 -7.87 3.32
CA GLU A 191 -20.01 -7.22 3.20
C GLU A 191 -19.93 -6.47 1.88
N GLY A 192 -20.58 -7.03 0.86
CA GLY A 192 -20.50 -6.53 -0.50
C GLY A 192 -20.58 -5.00 -0.59
N ARG A 193 -19.87 -4.41 -1.53
CA ARG A 193 -19.89 -2.96 -1.76
C ARG A 193 -21.23 -2.53 -2.33
N ILE A 194 -21.64 -1.29 -2.04
CA ILE A 194 -22.86 -0.70 -2.59
C ILE A 194 -22.52 0.07 -3.86
N VAL A 195 -23.11 -0.34 -4.99
CA VAL A 195 -23.10 0.44 -6.24
C VAL A 195 -24.35 1.30 -6.27
N ARG A 196 -24.16 2.61 -6.51
CA ARG A 196 -25.22 3.59 -6.68
C ARG A 196 -25.16 4.21 -8.07
N VAL A 197 -26.31 4.35 -8.71
CA VAL A 197 -26.48 5.19 -9.92
C VAL A 197 -27.30 6.40 -9.53
N MET A 198 -26.77 7.58 -9.82
CA MET A 198 -27.36 8.87 -9.44
C MET A 198 -27.72 9.70 -10.69
N GLN A 199 -28.80 10.48 -10.62
CA GLN A 199 -29.12 11.56 -11.55
C GLN A 199 -29.15 12.88 -10.79
N GLY A 200 -28.04 13.63 -10.84
CA GLY A 200 -27.82 14.74 -9.91
C GLY A 200 -27.84 14.20 -8.48
N ASP A 201 -28.71 14.74 -7.64
CA ASP A 201 -28.90 14.30 -6.25
C ASP A 201 -29.91 13.16 -6.09
N ALA A 202 -30.59 12.74 -7.18
CA ALA A 202 -31.59 11.68 -7.13
C ALA A 202 -30.94 10.30 -7.27
N LEU A 203 -31.21 9.39 -6.33
CA LEU A 203 -30.79 7.99 -6.39
C LEU A 203 -31.71 7.22 -7.36
N LEU A 204 -31.14 6.68 -8.44
CA LEU A 204 -31.87 5.89 -9.44
C LEU A 204 -31.76 4.38 -9.20
N PHE A 205 -30.63 3.92 -8.66
CA PHE A 205 -30.37 2.50 -8.41
C PHE A 205 -29.39 2.33 -7.26
N GLU A 206 -29.64 1.35 -6.40
CA GLU A 206 -28.72 0.91 -5.36
C GLU A 206 -28.69 -0.62 -5.32
N LYS A 207 -27.51 -1.22 -5.40
CA LYS A 207 -27.35 -2.67 -5.22
C LYS A 207 -26.08 -2.99 -4.45
N ARG A 208 -26.20 -3.88 -3.48
CA ARG A 208 -25.05 -4.53 -2.84
C ARG A 208 -24.52 -5.60 -3.78
N ILE A 209 -23.22 -5.56 -4.08
CA ILE A 209 -22.53 -6.48 -4.99
C ILE A 209 -21.28 -7.00 -4.30
N ASP A 210 -20.74 -8.13 -4.75
CA ASP A 210 -19.46 -8.61 -4.22
C ASP A 210 -18.36 -7.53 -4.35
N GLU A 211 -17.45 -7.49 -3.39
CA GLU A 211 -16.32 -6.56 -3.37
C GLU A 211 -15.43 -6.76 -4.61
N ASP A 212 -15.32 -7.99 -5.11
CA ASP A 212 -14.54 -8.35 -6.30
C ASP A 212 -15.32 -8.28 -7.62
N ALA A 213 -16.65 -8.04 -7.58
CA ALA A 213 -17.48 -7.99 -8.76
C ALA A 213 -17.04 -6.85 -9.71
N VAL A 214 -16.69 -7.21 -10.94
CA VAL A 214 -16.28 -6.25 -11.97
C VAL A 214 -17.51 -5.59 -12.58
N VAL A 215 -17.74 -4.32 -12.21
CA VAL A 215 -18.78 -3.48 -12.81
C VAL A 215 -18.24 -2.87 -14.09
N THR A 216 -18.97 -3.01 -15.20
CA THR A 216 -18.56 -2.44 -16.50
C THR A 216 -19.65 -1.55 -17.09
N TRP A 217 -19.24 -0.41 -17.65
CA TRP A 217 -20.12 0.50 -18.39
C TRP A 217 -19.85 0.36 -19.89
N SER A 218 -20.91 0.09 -20.66
CA SER A 218 -20.87 0.03 -22.13
C SER A 218 -21.49 1.30 -22.71
N SER A 219 -20.67 2.31 -22.97
CA SER A 219 -21.12 3.60 -23.50
C SER A 219 -21.79 3.50 -24.87
N GLY A 220 -21.43 2.53 -25.71
CA GLY A 220 -22.05 2.33 -27.01
C GLY A 220 -23.45 1.68 -26.96
N ARG A 221 -23.88 1.19 -25.79
CA ARG A 221 -25.17 0.53 -25.60
C ARG A 221 -25.97 1.07 -24.42
N ASP A 222 -25.41 2.04 -23.69
CA ASP A 222 -25.96 2.59 -22.46
C ASP A 222 -26.29 1.53 -21.39
N LEU A 223 -25.40 0.54 -21.24
CA LEU A 223 -25.58 -0.58 -20.30
C LEU A 223 -24.57 -0.54 -19.16
N LEU A 224 -25.07 -0.60 -17.93
CA LEU A 224 -24.30 -0.94 -16.73
C LEU A 224 -24.42 -2.44 -16.46
N PHE A 225 -23.32 -3.17 -16.61
CA PHE A 225 -23.27 -4.60 -16.30
C PHE A 225 -22.74 -4.80 -14.89
N ILE A 226 -23.55 -5.47 -14.08
CA ILE A 226 -23.26 -5.88 -12.71
C ILE A 226 -23.45 -7.40 -12.68
N PRO A 227 -22.41 -8.22 -12.50
CA PRO A 227 -22.56 -9.67 -12.41
C PRO A 227 -23.45 -10.06 -11.23
N GLU A 228 -24.12 -11.21 -11.35
CA GLU A 228 -24.94 -11.80 -10.27
C GLU A 228 -24.08 -12.23 -9.08
#